data_AF-X1B8X4-F1
#
_entry.id   AF-X1B8X4-F1
#
_cell.length_a   1.000
_cell.length_b   1.000
_cell.length_c   1.000
_cell.angle_alpha   90.00
_cell.angle_beta   90.00
_cell.angle_gamma   90.00
#
_symmetry.space_group_name_H-M   'P 1'
#
loop_
_entity.id
_entity.type
_entity.pdbx_description
1 polymer ?
#
loop_
_entity_poly.entity_id
_entity_poly.type
_entity_poly.pdbx_seq_one_letter_code
_entity_poly.pdbx_strand_id
1 'polypeptide(L)'
;LLSSTNMSPAYFEETYNQKDGDVDVKIWAGIEKSLPSECGWYIYCNGRMILDADKTITTGWGDNIAKYHPQYNRVRGFVFFDSDNPRLLPWTTTKTGIDTDSLVYRAVKLEMITLMRPIITFLNKLKDEKEAEKQLEKDEKPLQDSIADATPTSLKNIQPSKKFVAPPPKKRPPKKRLGSITYNKPIDAIIWSV
;
A
#
# COMPACT_ATOMS: atom_id res chain seq x y z
N LEU A 1 6.37 10.26 -2.51
CA LEU A 1 4.92 9.97 -2.32
C LEU A 1 4.08 10.89 -3.18
N LEU A 2 3.09 10.35 -3.89
CA LEU A 2 2.21 11.14 -4.74
C LEU A 2 1.20 11.93 -3.90
N SER A 3 1.01 13.20 -4.24
CA SER A 3 0.00 14.07 -3.64
C SER A 3 -0.68 14.94 -4.71
N SER A 4 -1.98 15.16 -4.55
CA SER A 4 -2.82 16.05 -5.34
C SER A 4 -4.00 16.55 -4.49
N THR A 5 -4.79 17.49 -5.01
CA THR A 5 -5.99 18.04 -4.33
C THR A 5 -6.96 16.96 -3.86
N ASN A 6 -7.02 15.82 -4.56
CA ASN A 6 -7.92 14.71 -4.26
C ASN A 6 -7.21 13.44 -3.76
N MET A 7 -5.88 13.50 -3.57
CA MET A 7 -5.09 12.36 -3.11
C MET A 7 -4.01 12.81 -2.14
N SER A 8 -4.12 12.39 -0.88
CA SER A 8 -3.13 12.73 0.16
C SER A 8 -2.60 11.48 0.84
N PRO A 9 -1.27 11.36 0.99
CA PRO A 9 -0.68 10.35 1.85
C PRO A 9 -1.20 10.45 3.29
N ALA A 10 -1.28 9.30 3.94
CA ALA A 10 -1.56 9.23 5.36
C ALA A 10 -0.30 9.57 6.15
N TYR A 11 -0.49 10.27 7.26
CA TYR A 11 0.53 10.66 8.22
C TYR A 11 0.05 10.37 9.64
N PHE A 12 0.96 9.86 10.46
CA PHE A 12 0.75 9.58 11.87
C PHE A 12 2.02 9.96 12.64
N GLU A 13 1.84 10.57 13.80
CA GLU A 13 2.92 10.90 14.72
C GLU A 13 2.44 10.68 16.14
N GLU A 14 3.24 9.97 16.92
CA GLU A 14 2.98 9.69 18.32
C GLU A 14 4.30 9.47 19.08
N THR A 15 4.33 9.90 20.34
CA THR A 15 5.44 9.68 21.26
C THR A 15 5.06 8.57 22.24
N TYR A 16 5.90 7.54 22.31
CA TYR A 16 5.74 6.42 23.24
C TYR A 16 6.63 6.61 24.46
N ASN A 17 6.02 6.91 25.60
CA ASN A 17 6.75 7.07 26.86
C ASN A 17 7.16 5.69 27.40
N GLN A 18 8.47 5.47 27.57
CA GLN A 18 9.04 4.28 28.24
C GLN A 18 9.67 4.68 29.56
N LYS A 19 10.01 3.69 30.39
CA LYS A 19 10.63 3.95 31.71
C LYS A 19 11.96 4.69 31.61
N ASP A 20 12.74 4.44 30.54
CA ASP A 20 14.11 4.93 30.37
C ASP A 20 14.22 6.03 29.29
N GLY A 21 13.11 6.69 28.95
CA GLY A 21 13.03 7.75 27.95
C GLY A 21 11.87 7.58 26.97
N ASP A 22 11.79 8.48 26.00
CA ASP A 22 10.70 8.53 25.04
C ASP A 22 11.15 8.07 23.65
N VAL A 23 10.21 7.51 22.88
CA VAL A 23 10.41 7.15 21.47
C VAL A 23 9.40 7.88 20.62
N ASP A 24 9.89 8.81 19.80
CA ASP A 24 9.09 9.51 18.82
C ASP A 24 8.94 8.66 17.57
N VAL A 25 7.69 8.50 17.12
CA VAL A 25 7.37 7.69 15.96
C VAL A 25 6.64 8.54 14.94
N LYS A 26 7.13 8.51 13.69
CA LYS A 26 6.48 9.17 12.55
C LYS A 26 6.28 8.17 11.43
N ILE A 27 5.06 8.10 10.91
CA ILE A 27 4.66 7.19 9.84
C ILE A 27 4.08 7.98 8.69
N TRP A 28 4.59 7.75 7.49
CA TRP A 28 3.97 8.17 6.24
C TRP A 28 3.57 6.94 5.44
N ALA A 29 2.37 6.91 4.90
CA ALA A 29 1.92 5.84 4.04
C ALA A 29 1.17 6.39 2.83
N GLY A 30 1.51 5.93 1.63
CA GLY A 30 0.85 6.38 0.42
C GLY A 30 1.18 5.52 -0.78
N ILE A 31 1.01 6.13 -1.95
CA ILE A 31 1.31 5.50 -3.23
C ILE A 31 2.35 6.30 -4.01
N GLU A 32 3.05 5.60 -4.90
CA GLU A 32 4.05 6.14 -5.81
C GLU A 32 3.91 5.50 -7.20
N LYS A 33 4.89 5.76 -8.08
CA LYS A 33 5.04 5.04 -9.34
C LYS A 33 5.12 3.53 -9.05
N SER A 34 4.53 2.74 -9.93
CA SER A 34 4.55 1.28 -9.80
C SER A 34 5.95 0.74 -10.06
N LEU A 35 6.73 0.54 -9.01
CA LEU A 35 8.08 -0.01 -9.05
C LEU A 35 8.17 -1.14 -8.02
N PRO A 36 8.30 -2.41 -8.44
CA PRO A 36 8.35 -3.54 -7.52
C PRO A 36 9.51 -3.44 -6.54
N SER A 37 10.72 -3.08 -6.99
CA SER A 37 11.94 -3.04 -6.16
C SER A 37 11.84 -2.08 -4.98
N GLU A 38 11.08 -1.01 -5.12
CA GLU A 38 10.94 0.04 -4.11
C GLU A 38 9.63 -0.09 -3.29
N CYS A 39 8.81 -1.10 -3.57
CA CYS A 39 7.54 -1.30 -2.89
C CYS A 39 7.72 -1.83 -1.48
N GLY A 40 7.00 -1.27 -0.51
CA GLY A 40 6.99 -1.79 0.84
C GLY A 40 7.20 -0.71 1.88
N TRP A 41 7.68 -1.15 3.04
CA TRP A 41 7.98 -0.29 4.18
C TRP A 41 9.48 -0.04 4.30
N TYR A 42 9.81 1.22 4.55
CA TYR A 42 11.14 1.68 4.87
C TYR A 42 11.13 2.06 6.35
N ILE A 43 12.03 1.47 7.14
CA ILE A 43 12.08 1.72 8.58
C ILE A 43 13.44 2.33 8.92
N TYR A 44 13.38 3.44 9.64
CA TYR A 44 14.53 4.19 10.11
C TYR A 44 14.54 4.25 11.64
N CYS A 45 15.73 4.15 12.23
CA CYS A 45 15.96 4.33 13.65
C CYS A 45 17.10 5.36 13.83
N ASN A 46 16.82 6.51 14.46
CA ASN A 46 17.75 7.64 14.58
C ASN A 46 18.43 7.99 13.24
N GLY A 47 17.63 8.11 12.18
CA GLY A 47 18.12 8.41 10.81
C GLY A 47 18.84 7.27 10.08
N ARG A 48 19.09 6.12 10.70
CA ARG A 48 19.67 4.94 10.04
C ARG A 48 18.58 4.06 9.46
N MET A 49 18.68 3.74 8.17
CA MET A 49 17.80 2.76 7.52
C MET A 49 18.08 1.35 8.04
N ILE A 50 17.04 0.66 8.50
CA ILE A 50 17.10 -0.70 9.04
C ILE A 50 16.44 -1.69 8.09
N LEU A 51 15.29 -1.31 7.53
CA LEU A 51 14.59 -2.08 6.50
C LEU A 51 14.39 -1.23 5.26
N ASP A 52 14.63 -1.85 4.11
CA ASP A 52 14.51 -1.26 2.78
C ASP A 52 13.43 -2.02 1.99
N ALA A 53 12.44 -1.29 1.48
CA ALA A 53 11.34 -1.81 0.67
C ALA A 53 10.77 -3.16 1.19
N ASP A 54 10.60 -3.30 2.51
CA ASP A 54 10.22 -4.57 3.11
C ASP A 54 8.75 -4.91 2.84
N LYS A 55 8.53 -6.18 2.50
CA LYS A 55 7.24 -6.75 2.08
C LYS A 55 6.84 -7.96 2.91
N THR A 56 7.49 -8.15 4.05
CA THR A 56 7.36 -9.35 4.86
C THR A 56 6.35 -9.14 5.98
N ILE A 57 6.06 -10.22 6.69
CA ILE A 57 5.18 -10.19 7.86
C ILE A 57 5.72 -9.28 8.98
N THR A 58 7.03 -9.01 8.98
CA THR A 58 7.70 -8.10 9.90
C THR A 58 7.10 -6.70 9.83
N THR A 59 6.80 -6.20 8.63
CA THR A 59 6.20 -4.88 8.40
C THR A 59 4.69 -4.93 8.17
N GLY A 60 4.06 -6.04 8.56
CA GLY A 60 2.61 -6.21 8.56
C GLY A 60 2.04 -6.89 7.33
N TRP A 61 2.82 -7.15 6.27
CA TRP A 61 2.28 -7.83 5.09
C TRP A 61 1.84 -9.26 5.39
N GLY A 62 0.60 -9.60 5.04
CA GLY A 62 0.04 -10.91 5.36
C GLY A 62 -0.32 -11.14 6.82
N ASP A 63 -0.19 -10.12 7.68
CA ASP A 63 -0.64 -10.11 9.07
C ASP A 63 -1.85 -9.17 9.19
N ASN A 64 -3.06 -9.74 9.24
CA ASN A 64 -4.32 -8.98 9.31
C ASN A 64 -4.54 -7.95 8.16
N ILE A 65 -3.80 -8.11 7.07
CA ILE A 65 -3.91 -7.39 5.79
C ILE A 65 -3.43 -8.31 4.65
N ALA A 66 -3.64 -7.91 3.39
CA ALA A 66 -3.23 -8.69 2.23
C ALA A 66 -1.73 -9.03 2.26
N LYS A 67 -1.39 -10.25 1.83
CA LYS A 67 -0.01 -10.61 1.48
C LYS A 67 0.45 -9.77 0.30
N TYR A 68 1.75 -9.55 0.20
CA TYR A 68 2.32 -8.85 -0.94
C TYR A 68 1.95 -9.55 -2.26
N HIS A 69 1.56 -8.74 -3.24
CA HIS A 69 1.26 -9.14 -4.60
C HIS A 69 1.65 -7.99 -5.53
N PRO A 70 2.11 -8.24 -6.78
CA PRO A 70 2.54 -7.18 -7.70
C PRO A 70 1.50 -6.07 -7.96
N GLN A 71 0.21 -6.34 -7.74
CA GLN A 71 -0.82 -5.29 -7.81
C GLN A 71 -0.61 -4.15 -6.80
N TYR A 72 0.16 -4.41 -5.74
CA TYR A 72 0.49 -3.45 -4.70
C TYR A 72 1.84 -2.74 -4.89
N ASN A 73 2.52 -2.89 -6.04
CA ASN A 73 3.84 -2.30 -6.33
C ASN A 73 3.94 -0.77 -6.17
N ARG A 74 2.80 -0.09 -6.01
CA ARG A 74 2.71 1.35 -5.76
C ARG A 74 2.79 1.71 -4.29
N VAL A 75 2.62 0.78 -3.36
CA VAL A 75 2.65 1.06 -1.93
C VAL A 75 4.03 1.56 -1.52
N ARG A 76 4.06 2.66 -0.78
CA ARG A 76 5.24 3.20 -0.13
C ARG A 76 4.87 3.61 1.29
N GLY A 77 5.58 3.07 2.26
CA GLY A 77 5.45 3.43 3.65
C GLY A 77 6.80 3.76 4.27
N PHE A 78 6.88 4.81 5.06
CA PHE A 78 8.08 5.23 5.77
C PHE A 78 7.77 5.32 7.24
N VAL A 79 8.60 4.69 8.07
CA VAL A 79 8.50 4.73 9.54
C VAL A 79 9.82 5.24 10.09
N PHE A 80 9.75 6.22 10.97
CA PHE A 80 10.90 6.77 11.66
C PHE A 80 10.68 6.59 13.15
N PHE A 81 11.66 5.96 13.80
CA PHE A 81 11.77 5.86 15.24
C PHE A 81 12.94 6.74 15.67
N ASP A 82 12.68 7.74 16.49
CA ASP A 82 13.71 8.63 17.02
C ASP A 82 13.66 8.60 18.55
N SER A 83 14.84 8.53 19.19
CA SER A 83 14.96 8.55 20.65
C SER A 83 16.35 9.00 21.07
N ASP A 84 16.43 9.78 22.14
CA ASP A 84 17.70 10.13 22.81
C ASP A 84 18.37 8.92 23.45
N ASN A 85 17.59 7.87 23.78
CA ASN A 85 18.11 6.62 24.31
C ASN A 85 18.04 5.50 23.24
N PRO A 86 19.16 5.16 22.58
CA PRO A 86 19.16 4.21 21.47
C PRO A 86 18.80 2.77 21.87
N ARG A 87 18.72 2.46 23.18
CA ARG A 87 18.29 1.15 23.68
C ARG A 87 16.77 0.95 23.58
N LEU A 88 16.01 2.03 23.49
CA LEU A 88 14.55 1.98 23.35
C LEU A 88 14.10 1.75 21.90
N LEU A 89 15.00 1.99 20.95
CA LEU A 89 14.73 1.81 19.53
C LEU A 89 14.53 0.33 19.18
N PRO A 90 13.57 0.00 18.31
CA PRO A 90 13.21 -1.38 18.00
C PRO A 90 14.16 -2.03 16.98
N TRP A 91 15.47 -1.80 17.08
CA TRP A 91 16.47 -2.43 16.21
C TRP A 91 17.15 -3.61 16.91
N THR A 92 17.70 -4.53 16.13
CA THR A 92 18.56 -5.60 16.67
C THR A 92 19.89 -5.04 17.16
N THR A 93 20.59 -5.79 18.02
CA THR A 93 21.95 -5.43 18.49
C THR A 93 22.95 -5.24 17.34
N THR A 94 22.75 -5.95 16.22
CA THR A 94 23.55 -5.79 14.99
C THR A 94 23.19 -4.54 14.18
N LYS A 95 22.08 -3.85 14.50
CA LYS A 95 21.55 -2.68 13.77
C LYS A 95 21.31 -2.98 12.28
N THR A 96 20.90 -4.20 11.99
CA THR A 96 20.60 -4.71 10.64
C THR A 96 19.18 -5.25 10.50
N GLY A 97 18.42 -5.28 11.59
CA GLY A 97 17.05 -5.77 11.61
C GLY A 97 16.24 -5.07 12.67
N ILE A 98 14.95 -5.38 12.69
CA ILE A 98 14.01 -4.90 13.68
C ILE A 98 13.79 -5.97 14.74
N ASP A 99 13.76 -5.53 15.99
CA ASP A 99 13.33 -6.33 17.12
C ASP A 99 11.79 -6.36 17.18
N THR A 100 11.21 -7.47 16.72
CA THR A 100 9.76 -7.68 16.71
C THR A 100 9.16 -7.88 18.10
N ASP A 101 9.99 -8.11 19.12
CA ASP A 101 9.54 -8.28 20.50
C ASP A 101 9.43 -6.95 21.26
N SER A 102 9.98 -5.87 20.70
CA SER A 102 9.79 -4.52 21.21
C SER A 102 8.30 -4.16 21.28
N LEU A 103 7.85 -3.73 22.46
CA LEU A 103 6.47 -3.27 22.69
C LEU A 103 6.12 -2.07 21.81
N VAL A 104 7.06 -1.15 21.62
CA VAL A 104 6.90 0.01 20.74
C VAL A 104 6.68 -0.47 19.31
N TYR A 105 7.50 -1.40 18.82
CA TYR A 105 7.34 -1.91 17.46
C TYR A 105 6.02 -2.63 17.24
N ARG A 106 5.56 -3.43 18.20
CA ARG A 106 4.27 -4.14 18.11
C ARG A 106 3.10 -3.16 18.00
N ALA A 107 3.10 -2.08 18.79
CA ALA A 107 2.08 -1.03 18.70
C ALA A 107 2.14 -0.33 17.34
N VAL A 108 3.33 0.11 16.92
CA VAL A 108 3.52 0.82 15.65
C VAL A 108 3.18 -0.04 14.44
N LYS A 109 3.47 -1.34 14.48
CA LYS A 109 3.08 -2.29 13.42
C LYS A 109 1.56 -2.33 13.21
N LEU A 110 0.76 -2.23 14.27
CA LEU A 110 -0.70 -2.16 14.15
C LEU A 110 -1.14 -0.86 13.46
N GLU A 111 -0.47 0.25 13.76
CA GLU A 111 -0.72 1.53 13.08
C GLU A 111 -0.31 1.48 11.61
N MET A 112 0.84 0.89 11.28
CA MET A 112 1.27 0.63 9.90
C MET A 112 0.20 -0.15 9.12
N ILE A 113 -0.33 -1.23 9.70
CA ILE A 113 -1.41 -2.03 9.10
C ILE A 113 -2.66 -1.17 8.89
N THR A 114 -3.05 -0.38 9.90
CA THR A 114 -4.23 0.49 9.84
C THR A 114 -4.13 1.53 8.73
N LEU A 115 -2.97 2.16 8.55
CA LEU A 115 -2.70 3.14 7.49
C LEU A 115 -2.63 2.49 6.10
N MET A 116 -2.20 1.23 6.02
CA MET A 116 -2.07 0.49 4.76
C MET A 116 -3.42 -0.01 4.21
N ARG A 117 -4.39 -0.34 5.07
CA ARG A 117 -5.74 -0.79 4.66
C ARG A 117 -6.44 0.08 3.62
N PRO A 118 -6.57 1.43 3.80
CA PRO A 118 -7.22 2.28 2.80
C PRO A 118 -6.43 2.32 1.48
N ILE A 119 -5.11 2.23 1.52
CA ILE A 119 -4.25 2.20 0.33
C ILE A 119 -4.49 0.91 -0.47
N ILE A 120 -4.50 -0.24 0.20
CA ILE A 120 -4.81 -1.54 -0.43
C ILE A 120 -6.21 -1.52 -1.04
N THR A 121 -7.18 -0.94 -0.33
CA THR A 121 -8.56 -0.79 -0.83
C THR A 121 -8.60 0.06 -2.10
N PHE A 122 -7.84 1.17 -2.15
CA PHE A 122 -7.72 2.00 -3.35
C PHE A 122 -7.08 1.24 -4.52
N LEU A 123 -6.00 0.51 -4.29
CA LEU A 123 -5.31 -0.25 -5.34
C LEU A 123 -6.16 -1.40 -5.88
N ASN A 124 -7.00 -2.03 -5.05
CA ASN A 124 -7.99 -3.00 -5.52
C ASN A 124 -9.02 -2.35 -6.46
N LYS A 125 -9.51 -1.15 -6.12
CA LYS A 125 -10.41 -0.40 -7.01
C LYS A 125 -9.74 -0.01 -8.32
N LEU A 126 -8.46 0.37 -8.29
CA LEU A 126 -7.66 0.67 -9.48
C LEU A 126 -7.49 -0.56 -10.39
N LYS A 127 -7.28 -1.74 -9.79
CA LYS A 127 -7.23 -3.00 -10.54
C LYS A 127 -8.56 -3.29 -11.23
N ASP A 128 -9.67 -3.19 -10.51
CA ASP A 128 -11.01 -3.39 -11.09
C ASP A 128 -11.28 -2.44 -12.26
N GLU A 129 -10.84 -1.17 -12.17
CA GLU A 129 -11.00 -0.17 -13.25
C GLU A 129 -10.23 -0.61 -14.50
N LYS A 130 -8.98 -1.07 -14.34
CA LYS A 130 -8.16 -1.61 -15.44
C LYS A 130 -8.77 -2.85 -16.09
N GLU A 131 -9.41 -3.71 -15.31
CA GLU A 131 -10.08 -4.90 -15.85
C GLU A 131 -11.36 -4.53 -16.60
N ALA A 132 -12.13 -3.56 -16.09
CA ALA A 132 -13.33 -3.06 -16.75
C ALA A 132 -13.02 -2.36 -18.07
N GLU A 133 -11.95 -1.57 -18.13
CA GLU A 133 -11.43 -0.95 -19.36
C GLU A 133 -11.20 -2.01 -20.44
N LYS A 134 -10.46 -3.09 -20.11
CA LYS A 134 -10.14 -4.17 -21.04
C LYS A 134 -11.34 -4.96 -21.54
N GLN A 135 -12.38 -5.10 -20.71
CA GLN A 135 -13.55 -5.93 -21.02
C GLN A 135 -14.66 -5.17 -21.73
N LEU A 136 -14.78 -3.86 -21.51
CA LEU A 136 -15.94 -3.06 -21.91
C LEU A 136 -15.59 -1.93 -22.89
N GLU A 137 -14.34 -1.83 -23.35
CA GLU A 137 -13.85 -0.73 -24.22
C GLU A 137 -14.31 0.64 -23.73
N LYS A 138 -14.16 0.87 -22.41
CA LYS A 138 -14.52 2.14 -21.79
C LYS A 138 -13.30 3.04 -21.68
N ASP A 139 -13.43 4.25 -22.22
CA ASP A 139 -12.37 5.27 -22.19
C ASP A 139 -12.27 6.02 -20.85
N GLU A 140 -13.27 5.95 -19.97
CA GLU A 140 -13.25 6.70 -18.70
C GLU A 140 -12.34 6.02 -17.65
N LYS A 141 -11.26 6.70 -17.26
CA LYS A 141 -10.23 6.19 -16.31
C LYS A 141 -9.98 7.12 -15.11
N PRO A 142 -11.01 7.49 -14.35
CA PRO A 142 -10.90 8.54 -13.34
C PRO A 142 -9.83 8.29 -12.26
N LEU A 143 -9.57 7.03 -11.88
CA LEU A 143 -8.53 6.73 -10.89
C LEU A 143 -7.13 6.74 -11.51
N GLN A 144 -6.97 6.28 -12.75
CA GLN A 144 -5.69 6.37 -13.46
C GLN A 144 -5.33 7.82 -13.76
N ASP A 145 -6.28 8.63 -14.20
CA ASP A 145 -6.11 10.06 -14.48
C ASP A 145 -5.70 10.80 -13.21
N SER A 146 -6.38 10.52 -12.08
CA SER A 146 -6.01 11.11 -10.78
C SER A 146 -4.59 10.75 -10.32
N ILE A 147 -4.07 9.57 -10.71
CA ILE A 147 -2.68 9.18 -10.42
C ILE A 147 -1.71 9.91 -11.37
N ALA A 148 -2.10 10.11 -12.62
CA ALA A 148 -1.30 10.82 -13.62
C ALA A 148 -1.18 12.32 -13.29
N ASP A 149 -2.26 12.92 -12.78
CA ASP A 149 -2.31 14.32 -12.34
C ASP A 149 -1.57 14.55 -11.01
N ALA A 150 -1.26 13.48 -10.26
CA ALA A 150 -0.60 13.60 -8.97
C ALA A 150 0.91 13.83 -9.12
N THR A 151 1.43 14.78 -8.34
CA THR A 151 2.85 15.12 -8.36
C THR A 151 3.61 14.41 -7.23
N PRO A 152 4.82 13.89 -7.49
CA PRO A 152 5.71 13.41 -6.44
C PRO A 152 6.05 14.54 -5.47
N THR A 153 5.70 14.37 -4.21
CA THR A 153 5.94 15.36 -3.15
C THR A 153 6.91 14.77 -2.12
N SER A 154 7.86 15.59 -1.66
CA SER A 154 8.81 15.25 -0.59
C SER A 154 8.08 15.11 0.75
N LEU A 155 8.54 14.18 1.60
CA LEU A 155 7.92 13.89 2.90
C LEU A 155 7.78 15.15 3.79
N LYS A 156 8.71 16.11 3.67
CA LYS A 156 8.71 17.36 4.44
C LYS A 156 7.56 18.32 4.09
N ASN A 157 7.01 18.22 2.87
CA ASN A 157 6.02 19.16 2.33
C ASN A 157 4.60 18.57 2.31
N ILE A 158 4.42 17.35 2.82
CA ILE A 158 3.11 16.69 2.86
C ILE A 158 2.34 17.26 4.05
N GLN A 159 1.13 17.77 3.81
CA GLN A 159 0.27 18.16 4.92
C GLN A 159 -0.15 16.93 5.73
N PRO A 160 -0.05 16.98 7.07
CA PRO A 160 -0.35 15.85 7.92
C PRO A 160 -1.84 15.51 7.83
N SER A 161 -2.16 14.31 7.33
CA SER A 161 -3.53 13.80 7.30
C SER A 161 -3.60 12.41 7.93
N LYS A 162 -4.43 12.22 8.98
CA LYS A 162 -4.50 10.94 9.72
C LYS A 162 -5.01 9.75 8.89
N LYS A 163 -5.54 9.99 7.69
CA LYS A 163 -6.12 8.96 6.82
C LYS A 163 -5.68 9.22 5.38
N PHE A 164 -5.38 8.15 4.67
CA PHE A 164 -5.17 8.21 3.23
C PHE A 164 -6.45 8.69 2.55
N VAL A 165 -6.38 9.83 1.86
CA VAL A 165 -7.49 10.35 1.06
C VAL A 165 -7.31 9.83 -0.35
N ALA A 166 -8.26 9.01 -0.79
CA ALA A 166 -8.34 8.53 -2.16
C ALA A 166 -9.31 9.39 -2.97
N PRO A 167 -9.05 9.62 -4.27
CA PRO A 167 -10.00 10.33 -5.12
C PRO A 167 -11.33 9.56 -5.18
N PRO A 168 -12.48 10.28 -5.18
CA PRO A 168 -13.78 9.64 -5.14
C PRO A 168 -13.99 8.80 -6.41
N PRO A 169 -14.36 7.51 -6.27
CA PRO A 169 -14.72 6.71 -7.44
C PRO A 169 -16.03 7.25 -8.04
N LYS A 170 -16.06 7.57 -9.34
CA LYS A 170 -17.34 7.80 -10.04
C LYS A 170 -18.18 6.51 -10.01
N LYS A 171 -19.51 6.63 -9.84
CA LYS A 171 -20.43 5.48 -9.74
C LYS A 171 -20.29 4.60 -10.98
N ARG A 172 -19.93 3.33 -10.78
CA ARG A 172 -19.83 2.33 -11.85
C ARG A 172 -21.23 1.94 -12.33
N PRO A 173 -21.48 1.80 -13.63
CA PRO A 173 -22.64 1.06 -14.10
C PRO A 173 -22.49 -0.44 -13.78
N PRO A 174 -23.59 -1.17 -13.59
CA PRO A 174 -23.57 -2.56 -13.16
C PRO A 174 -22.81 -3.46 -14.14
N LYS A 175 -22.06 -4.45 -13.62
CA LYS A 175 -21.39 -5.46 -14.44
C LYS A 175 -22.42 -6.18 -15.31
N LYS A 176 -22.18 -6.27 -16.62
CA LYS A 176 -22.97 -7.15 -17.49
C LYS A 176 -22.71 -8.60 -17.05
N ARG A 177 -23.78 -9.36 -16.80
CA ARG A 177 -23.66 -10.80 -16.51
C ARG A 177 -23.31 -11.50 -17.82
N LEU A 178 -22.17 -12.17 -17.87
CA LEU A 178 -21.79 -13.03 -18.99
C LEU A 178 -22.42 -14.41 -18.79
N GLY A 179 -23.04 -14.96 -19.83
CA GLY A 179 -23.51 -16.35 -19.85
C GLY A 179 -22.53 -17.22 -20.62
N SER A 180 -22.30 -18.45 -20.16
CA SER A 180 -21.60 -19.46 -20.97
C SER A 180 -22.59 -20.04 -21.98
N ILE A 181 -22.25 -20.01 -23.26
CA ILE A 181 -23.02 -20.70 -24.31
C ILE A 181 -22.31 -22.02 -24.59
N THR A 182 -22.97 -23.13 -24.26
CA THR A 182 -22.50 -24.49 -24.56
C THR A 182 -23.45 -25.09 -25.57
N TYR A 183 -22.95 -25.57 -26.72
CA TYR A 183 -23.76 -26.23 -27.74
C TYR A 183 -23.09 -27.54 -28.17
N ASN A 184 -23.89 -28.61 -28.23
CA ASN A 184 -23.47 -29.91 -28.75
C ASN A 184 -23.92 -30.02 -30.20
N LYS A 185 -22.99 -30.33 -31.10
CA LYS A 185 -23.26 -30.57 -32.52
C LYS A 185 -23.07 -32.06 -32.81
N PRO A 186 -23.92 -32.69 -33.63
CA PRO A 186 -23.72 -34.09 -34.01
C PRO A 186 -22.40 -34.24 -34.79
N ILE A 187 -21.74 -35.38 -34.59
CA ILE A 187 -20.34 -35.64 -35.00
C ILE A 187 -20.13 -35.49 -36.52
N ASP A 188 -21.13 -35.90 -37.29
CA ASP A 188 -21.22 -35.77 -38.74
C ASP A 188 -21.12 -34.32 -39.24
N ALA A 189 -21.54 -33.35 -38.43
CA ALA A 189 -21.46 -31.93 -38.76
C ALA A 189 -20.19 -31.24 -38.21
N ILE A 190 -19.29 -32.01 -37.59
CA ILE A 190 -17.98 -31.56 -37.07
C ILE A 190 -16.83 -32.10 -37.93
N ILE A 191 -16.99 -33.30 -38.50
CA ILE A 191 -15.98 -33.93 -39.35
C ILE A 191 -16.22 -33.50 -40.80
N TRP A 192 -15.22 -32.86 -41.44
CA TRP A 192 -15.25 -32.66 -42.89
C TRP A 192 -15.09 -34.04 -43.56
N SER A 193 -16.09 -34.46 -44.32
CA SER A 193 -16.01 -35.67 -45.15
C SER A 193 -14.79 -35.56 -46.07
N VAL A 194 -13.82 -36.45 -45.89
CA VAL A 194 -12.69 -36.65 -46.81
C VAL A 194 -13.13 -37.51 -47.98
#